data_AF-A0A6J8CB20-F1
#
_entry.id   AF-A0A6J8CB20-F1
#
_cell.length_a   1.000
_cell.length_b   1.000
_cell.length_c   1.000
_cell.angle_alpha   90.00
_cell.angle_beta   90.00
_cell.angle_gamma   90.00
#
_symmetry.space_group_name_H-M   'P 1'
#
loop_
_entity.id
_entity.type
_entity.pdbx_description
1 polymer ?
#
loop_
_entity_poly.entity_id
_entity_poly.type
_entity_poly.pdbx_seq_one_letter_code
_entity_poly.pdbx_strand_id
1 'polypeptide(L)'
;MYSSVPAKKEAKNLLARFVGIWMVFVIFIAVGVEGAPYDGNCTTESCTEENNACSNDTCICNPESFRRASPPSCVKKIELNAVCMEGDECADTLAICDLHKLKCLCTQRYFEKNDGTCAARINYLEHTCDATQSASDQCIPTNSECRMDGTARCLCKTTYYAFRRVCRIRKSPNASCRTNQCVIHAKCTNDSCKCDADYEATPIISPTMCSYSSGVKFAALPYMYVVPFLVSMLFFFAECLLMLK
;
A
#
# COMPACT_ATOMS: atom_id res chain seq x y z
N MET A 1 61.37 16.45 -65.65
CA MET A 1 60.90 15.34 -66.51
C MET A 1 61.21 14.02 -65.81
N TYR A 2 60.32 13.07 -66.05
CA TYR A 2 60.13 11.77 -65.40
C TYR A 2 61.31 10.78 -65.51
N SER A 3 61.22 9.75 -64.65
CA SER A 3 61.75 8.36 -64.80
C SER A 3 63.25 8.13 -64.57
N SER A 4 63.73 7.01 -63.99
CA SER A 4 63.13 5.81 -63.37
C SER A 4 64.26 4.86 -62.88
N VAL A 5 64.21 4.39 -61.62
CA VAL A 5 64.40 3.03 -61.02
C VAL A 5 65.28 1.99 -61.77
N PRO A 6 66.20 1.15 -61.16
CA PRO A 6 65.95 0.14 -60.10
C PRO A 6 67.07 -0.06 -59.03
N ALA A 7 66.83 -0.44 -57.77
CA ALA A 7 66.17 -1.59 -57.12
C ALA A 7 67.12 -2.78 -56.74
N LYS A 8 67.01 -3.18 -55.46
CA LYS A 8 67.23 -4.52 -54.85
C LYS A 8 68.66 -5.01 -54.54
N LYS A 9 69.02 -4.90 -53.25
CA LYS A 9 69.65 -5.92 -52.35
C LYS A 9 70.06 -5.13 -51.09
N GLU A 10 69.35 -5.18 -49.97
CA GLU A 10 69.44 -6.20 -48.92
C GLU A 10 68.53 -5.71 -47.79
N ALA A 11 67.40 -6.37 -47.51
CA ALA A 11 66.56 -6.03 -46.35
C ALA A 11 65.70 -7.22 -45.91
N LYS A 12 66.28 -8.42 -45.89
CA LYS A 12 65.56 -9.64 -45.47
C LYS A 12 66.01 -10.21 -44.11
N ASN A 13 66.87 -9.53 -43.36
CA ASN A 13 67.48 -10.14 -42.16
C ASN A 13 67.33 -9.36 -40.84
N LEU A 14 66.35 -8.46 -40.73
CA LEU A 14 66.15 -7.66 -39.50
C LEU A 14 64.78 -7.82 -38.82
N LEU A 15 63.84 -8.58 -39.41
CA LEU A 15 62.50 -8.80 -38.82
C LEU A 15 62.38 -10.07 -37.97
N ALA A 16 63.39 -10.94 -37.94
CA ALA A 16 63.32 -12.22 -37.22
C ALA A 16 63.74 -12.15 -35.73
N ARG A 17 64.11 -10.96 -35.20
CA ARG A 17 64.59 -10.84 -33.81
C ARG A 17 63.74 -9.98 -32.87
N PHE A 18 62.69 -9.31 -33.35
CA PHE A 18 61.82 -8.49 -32.49
C PHE A 18 60.50 -9.16 -32.08
N VAL A 19 60.16 -10.33 -32.63
CA VAL A 19 58.89 -11.02 -32.32
C VAL A 19 59.04 -11.99 -31.13
N GLY A 20 60.26 -12.28 -30.67
CA GLY A 20 60.50 -13.35 -29.69
C GLY A 20 60.48 -12.97 -28.21
N ILE A 21 60.39 -11.69 -27.83
CA ILE A 21 60.60 -11.26 -26.43
C ILE A 21 59.40 -10.52 -25.80
N TRP A 22 58.40 -10.09 -26.58
CA TRP A 22 57.15 -9.54 -26.03
C TRP A 22 56.01 -10.57 -25.90
N MET A 23 56.24 -11.83 -26.30
CA MET A 23 55.35 -12.97 -26.00
C MET A 23 55.77 -13.73 -24.72
N VAL A 24 56.47 -13.07 -23.80
CA VAL A 24 56.62 -13.59 -22.44
C VAL A 24 55.33 -13.28 -21.69
N PHE A 25 54.40 -14.22 -21.80
CA PHE A 25 53.63 -14.74 -20.67
C PHE A 25 53.08 -13.67 -19.71
N VAL A 26 52.11 -12.92 -20.18
CA VAL A 26 50.98 -12.54 -19.32
C VAL A 26 49.75 -13.26 -19.88
N ILE A 27 49.82 -14.59 -19.92
CA ILE A 27 48.62 -15.41 -19.90
C ILE A 27 48.18 -15.42 -18.43
N PHE A 28 47.56 -14.33 -17.97
CA PHE A 28 46.61 -14.46 -16.88
C PHE A 28 45.48 -15.30 -17.46
N ILE A 29 45.59 -16.63 -17.29
CA ILE A 29 44.41 -17.48 -17.33
C ILE A 29 43.58 -16.95 -16.17
N ALA A 30 42.69 -16.02 -16.46
CA ALA A 30 41.54 -15.79 -15.61
C ALA A 30 40.80 -17.13 -15.64
N VAL A 31 41.15 -18.01 -14.71
CA VAL A 31 40.26 -19.07 -14.27
C VAL A 31 39.14 -18.33 -13.55
N GLY A 32 38.27 -17.72 -14.35
CA GLY A 32 36.97 -17.31 -13.88
C GLY A 32 36.35 -18.61 -13.41
N VAL A 33 36.21 -18.75 -12.10
CA VAL A 33 35.39 -19.81 -11.53
C VAL A 33 33.99 -19.47 -12.01
N GLU A 34 33.58 -20.09 -13.13
CA GLU A 34 32.21 -20.08 -13.57
C GLU A 34 31.43 -20.80 -12.46
N GLY A 35 30.87 -20.03 -11.55
CA GLY A 35 30.03 -20.54 -10.47
C GLY A 35 28.90 -21.41 -11.01
N ALA A 36 28.37 -22.28 -10.16
CA ALA A 36 27.32 -23.21 -10.58
C ALA A 36 25.95 -22.50 -10.69
N PRO A 37 25.12 -22.86 -11.69
CA PRO A 37 23.74 -22.35 -11.80
C PRO A 37 22.85 -22.92 -10.69
N TYR A 38 21.59 -22.49 -10.63
CA TYR A 38 20.59 -23.11 -9.74
C TYR A 38 20.58 -24.64 -9.90
N ASP A 39 20.50 -25.38 -8.77
CA ASP A 39 20.57 -26.85 -8.70
C ASP A 39 21.94 -27.45 -9.11
N GLY A 40 22.95 -26.60 -9.36
CA GLY A 40 24.32 -27.03 -9.62
C GLY A 40 25.11 -27.30 -8.34
N ASN A 41 26.13 -28.16 -8.44
CA ASN A 41 27.01 -28.48 -7.31
C ASN A 41 27.94 -27.30 -6.98
N CYS A 42 28.08 -26.98 -5.70
CA CYS A 42 28.96 -25.93 -5.20
C CYS A 42 29.91 -26.49 -4.14
N THR A 43 31.16 -26.03 -4.11
CA THR A 43 32.18 -26.55 -3.17
C THR A 43 32.51 -25.60 -2.02
N THR A 44 32.45 -24.27 -2.24
CA THR A 44 32.91 -23.27 -1.26
C THR A 44 32.35 -21.86 -1.56
N GLU A 45 31.03 -21.68 -1.78
CA GLU A 45 30.33 -20.38 -2.01
C GLU A 45 30.15 -19.88 -3.46
N SER A 46 30.67 -20.55 -4.48
CA SER A 46 30.60 -20.03 -5.85
C SER A 46 29.36 -20.52 -6.62
N CYS A 47 28.20 -19.90 -6.35
CA CYS A 47 27.03 -19.95 -7.25
C CYS A 47 27.08 -18.75 -8.20
N THR A 48 26.78 -18.93 -9.50
CA THR A 48 26.91 -17.86 -10.51
C THR A 48 25.77 -16.86 -10.50
N GLU A 49 24.57 -17.32 -10.17
CA GLU A 49 23.38 -16.49 -10.29
C GLU A 49 23.22 -15.61 -9.05
N GLU A 50 22.83 -14.36 -9.28
CA GLU A 50 22.32 -13.50 -8.22
C GLU A 50 21.18 -14.22 -7.52
N ASN A 51 21.17 -14.15 -6.20
CA ASN A 51 20.17 -14.77 -5.33
C ASN A 51 20.33 -16.28 -5.03
N ASN A 52 21.40 -16.91 -5.50
CA ASN A 52 21.72 -18.27 -5.09
C ASN A 52 22.65 -18.29 -3.87
N ALA A 53 22.47 -19.28 -3.01
CA ALA A 53 23.33 -19.58 -1.88
C ALA A 53 23.69 -21.06 -1.91
N CYS A 54 24.94 -21.38 -1.62
CA CYS A 54 25.40 -22.77 -1.52
C CYS A 54 24.90 -23.39 -0.21
N SER A 55 24.13 -24.48 -0.30
CA SER A 55 23.63 -25.22 0.84
C SER A 55 23.71 -26.72 0.57
N ASN A 56 24.39 -27.47 1.44
CA ASN A 56 24.62 -28.92 1.29
C ASN A 56 25.16 -29.28 -0.11
N ASP A 57 26.25 -28.62 -0.50
CA ASP A 57 26.92 -28.80 -1.81
C ASP A 57 26.05 -28.50 -3.04
N THR A 58 24.88 -27.87 -2.87
CA THR A 58 23.94 -27.52 -3.95
C THR A 58 23.59 -26.03 -3.93
N CYS A 59 23.57 -25.37 -5.10
CA CYS A 59 23.10 -24.00 -5.23
C CYS A 59 21.57 -23.92 -5.13
N ILE A 60 21.07 -23.34 -4.05
CA ILE A 60 19.63 -23.10 -3.81
C ILE A 60 19.32 -21.60 -3.75
N CYS A 61 18.06 -21.22 -3.80
CA CYS A 61 17.69 -19.81 -3.61
C CYS A 61 18.00 -19.37 -2.18
N ASN A 62 18.54 -18.16 -2.03
CA ASN A 62 18.76 -17.54 -0.73
C ASN A 62 17.42 -17.23 -0.01
N PRO A 63 17.42 -16.93 1.30
CA PRO A 63 16.19 -16.70 2.05
C PRO A 63 15.31 -15.55 1.54
N GLU A 64 15.90 -14.59 0.84
CA GLU A 64 15.23 -13.40 0.27
C GLU A 64 14.67 -13.66 -1.14
N SER A 65 14.76 -14.89 -1.62
CA SER A 65 14.39 -15.27 -2.98
C SER A 65 13.60 -16.58 -3.01
N PHE A 66 12.93 -16.81 -4.14
CA PHE A 66 12.12 -18.00 -4.36
C PHE A 66 12.43 -18.61 -5.72
N ARG A 67 12.09 -19.89 -5.86
CA ARG A 67 12.29 -20.64 -7.11
C ARG A 67 11.13 -20.36 -8.05
N ARG A 68 11.40 -19.70 -9.18
CA ARG A 68 10.45 -19.61 -10.29
C ARG A 68 10.50 -20.91 -11.09
N ALA A 69 9.35 -21.43 -11.52
CA ALA A 69 9.29 -22.72 -12.20
C ALA A 69 9.70 -22.67 -13.69
N SER A 70 9.47 -21.53 -14.37
CA SER A 70 9.68 -21.41 -15.81
C SER A 70 10.06 -19.99 -16.24
N PRO A 71 11.32 -19.73 -16.65
CA PRO A 71 12.46 -20.65 -16.53
C PRO A 71 12.81 -20.93 -15.06
N PRO A 72 13.45 -22.07 -14.75
CA PRO A 72 13.97 -22.33 -13.42
C PRO A 72 15.05 -21.30 -13.09
N SER A 73 14.75 -20.41 -12.15
CA SER A 73 15.71 -19.43 -11.65
C SER A 73 15.31 -18.97 -10.25
N CYS A 74 16.27 -18.49 -9.48
CA CYS A 74 16.00 -17.81 -8.23
C CYS A 74 15.67 -16.34 -8.50
N VAL A 75 14.52 -15.90 -7.99
CA VAL A 75 14.03 -14.54 -8.17
C VAL A 75 13.81 -13.93 -6.80
N LYS A 76 14.23 -12.68 -6.63
CA LYS A 76 14.01 -11.96 -5.38
C LYS A 76 12.52 -11.92 -5.04
N LYS A 77 12.19 -12.14 -3.77
CA LYS A 77 10.82 -12.01 -3.27
C LYS A 77 10.30 -10.57 -3.41
N ILE A 78 8.99 -10.45 -3.54
CA ILE A 78 8.32 -9.19 -3.87
C ILE A 78 7.92 -8.45 -2.60
N GLU A 79 8.37 -7.21 -2.48
CA GLU A 79 8.06 -6.33 -1.34
C GLU A 79 6.54 -6.09 -1.21
N LEU A 80 6.08 -5.72 -0.01
CA LEU A 80 4.67 -5.33 0.18
C LEU A 80 4.26 -4.20 -0.75
N ASN A 81 3.01 -4.26 -1.21
CA ASN A 81 2.39 -3.34 -2.18
C ASN A 81 3.04 -3.27 -3.57
N ALA A 82 4.15 -3.97 -3.81
CA ALA A 82 4.74 -4.08 -5.13
C ALA A 82 3.91 -5.01 -6.03
N VAL A 83 4.06 -4.84 -7.34
CA VAL A 83 3.32 -5.60 -8.34
C VAL A 83 3.80 -7.05 -8.33
N CYS A 84 2.86 -7.99 -8.32
CA CYS A 84 3.14 -9.43 -8.35
C CYS A 84 2.26 -10.13 -9.39
N MET A 85 2.70 -11.31 -9.84
CA MET A 85 1.99 -12.18 -10.77
C MET A 85 1.72 -13.55 -10.16
N GLU A 86 0.95 -14.37 -10.87
CA GLU A 86 0.70 -15.75 -10.47
C GLU A 86 2.02 -16.53 -10.37
N GLY A 87 2.24 -17.16 -9.21
CA GLY A 87 3.46 -17.91 -8.90
C GLY A 87 4.59 -17.09 -8.28
N ASP A 88 4.43 -15.78 -8.09
CA ASP A 88 5.40 -14.98 -7.34
C ASP A 88 5.21 -15.13 -5.82
N GLU A 89 6.32 -15.04 -5.07
CA GLU A 89 6.31 -15.03 -3.61
C GLU A 89 6.60 -13.64 -3.04
N CYS A 90 5.86 -13.26 -2.00
CA CYS A 90 6.07 -12.02 -1.28
C CYS A 90 7.21 -12.14 -0.26
N ALA A 91 7.91 -11.04 -0.01
CA ALA A 91 9.04 -10.99 0.94
C ALA A 91 8.57 -11.32 2.36
N ASP A 92 7.42 -10.77 2.76
CA ASP A 92 6.79 -11.10 4.03
C ASP A 92 6.01 -12.42 3.94
N THR A 93 6.35 -13.37 4.82
CA THR A 93 5.72 -14.70 4.91
C THR A 93 4.22 -14.68 5.24
N LEU A 94 3.71 -13.56 5.76
CA LEU A 94 2.32 -13.35 6.13
C LEU A 94 1.53 -12.60 5.04
N ALA A 95 2.21 -12.27 3.93
CA ALA A 95 1.64 -11.68 2.74
C ALA A 95 1.44 -12.71 1.63
N ILE A 96 0.47 -12.44 0.77
CA ILE A 96 0.19 -13.22 -0.43
C ILE A 96 0.06 -12.29 -1.63
N CYS A 97 0.36 -12.80 -2.82
CA CYS A 97 0.04 -12.08 -4.05
C CYS A 97 -1.48 -12.10 -4.28
N ASP A 98 -2.14 -10.98 -4.05
CA ASP A 98 -3.56 -10.79 -4.35
C ASP A 98 -3.70 -10.60 -5.86
N LEU A 99 -4.11 -11.65 -6.58
CA LEU A 99 -4.23 -11.64 -8.04
C LEU A 99 -5.33 -10.69 -8.56
N HIS A 100 -6.28 -10.26 -7.71
CA HIS A 100 -7.26 -9.26 -8.12
C HIS A 100 -6.66 -7.85 -8.13
N LYS A 101 -5.71 -7.59 -7.24
CA LYS A 101 -5.03 -6.29 -7.12
C LYS A 101 -3.64 -6.28 -7.77
N LEU A 102 -3.15 -7.45 -8.17
CA LEU A 102 -1.80 -7.71 -8.66
C LEU A 102 -0.72 -7.17 -7.71
N LYS A 103 -0.92 -7.35 -6.40
CA LYS A 103 -0.02 -6.81 -5.37
C LYS A 103 0.21 -7.79 -4.23
N CYS A 104 1.41 -7.75 -3.66
CA CYS A 104 1.70 -8.42 -2.40
C CYS A 104 1.01 -7.70 -1.24
N LEU A 105 0.05 -8.36 -0.61
CA LEU A 105 -0.74 -7.80 0.48
C LEU A 105 -0.77 -8.75 1.67
N CYS A 106 -0.81 -8.18 2.88
CA CYS A 106 -1.02 -8.95 4.09
C CYS A 106 -2.32 -9.77 4.00
N THR A 107 -2.25 -11.03 4.41
CA THR A 107 -3.43 -11.90 4.46
C THR A 107 -4.50 -11.34 5.40
N GLN A 108 -5.75 -11.83 5.29
CA GLN A 108 -6.94 -11.26 5.97
C GLN A 108 -6.79 -11.04 7.49
N ARG A 109 -5.95 -11.82 8.17
CA ARG A 109 -5.71 -11.71 9.62
C ARG A 109 -4.58 -10.76 10.00
N TYR A 110 -3.94 -10.15 9.02
CA TYR A 110 -2.76 -9.31 9.19
C TYR A 110 -3.00 -7.93 8.56
N PHE A 111 -2.24 -6.94 9.01
CA PHE A 111 -2.26 -5.59 8.49
C PHE A 111 -0.82 -5.14 8.24
N GLU A 112 -0.66 -4.21 7.31
CA GLU A 112 0.64 -3.63 7.00
C GLU A 112 1.00 -2.56 8.03
N LYS A 113 2.21 -2.65 8.55
CA LYS A 113 2.83 -1.63 9.39
C LYS A 113 3.62 -0.63 8.54
N ASN A 114 3.94 0.51 9.15
CA ASN A 114 4.76 1.56 8.57
C ASN A 114 6.18 1.12 8.18
N ASP A 115 6.67 -0.01 8.74
CA ASP A 115 7.99 -0.59 8.39
C ASP A 115 7.94 -1.49 7.16
N GLY A 116 6.78 -1.64 6.50
CA GLY A 116 6.61 -2.51 5.34
C GLY A 116 6.51 -4.00 5.70
N THR A 117 6.16 -4.33 6.95
CA THR A 117 5.92 -5.71 7.40
C THR A 117 4.44 -5.95 7.73
N CYS A 118 4.02 -7.21 7.66
CA CYS A 118 2.71 -7.65 8.09
C CYS A 118 2.70 -8.01 9.57
N ALA A 119 1.70 -7.50 10.29
CA ALA A 119 1.49 -7.81 11.70
C ALA A 119 0.09 -8.33 11.96
N ALA A 120 -0.05 -9.21 12.96
CA ALA A 120 -1.33 -9.79 13.31
C ALA A 120 -2.32 -8.70 13.75
N ARG A 121 -3.51 -8.69 13.17
CA ARG A 121 -4.58 -7.79 13.58
C ARG A 121 -5.11 -8.16 14.96
N ILE A 122 -5.64 -7.17 15.66
CA ILE A 122 -6.18 -7.27 17.01
C ILE A 122 -7.61 -7.82 16.95
N ASN A 123 -7.81 -9.00 17.56
CA ASN A 123 -9.07 -9.75 17.53
C ASN A 123 -10.19 -9.19 18.42
N TYR A 124 -9.89 -8.24 19.30
CA TYR A 124 -10.78 -7.88 20.40
C TYR A 124 -10.94 -6.37 20.52
N LEU A 125 -12.18 -5.93 20.76
CA LEU A 125 -12.45 -4.55 21.17
C LEU A 125 -11.79 -4.26 22.51
N GLU A 126 -11.47 -2.98 22.76
CA GLU A 126 -10.80 -2.47 23.97
C GLU A 126 -9.35 -2.92 24.18
N HIS A 127 -8.82 -3.75 23.28
CA HIS A 127 -7.39 -4.07 23.29
C HIS A 127 -6.56 -2.90 22.76
N THR A 128 -5.36 -2.77 23.30
CA THR A 128 -4.40 -1.74 22.92
C THR A 128 -3.98 -1.89 21.48
N CYS A 129 -3.96 -0.78 20.75
CA CYS A 129 -3.50 -0.69 19.37
C CYS A 129 -2.50 0.46 19.25
N ASP A 130 -1.87 0.61 18.09
CA ASP A 130 -0.92 1.69 17.83
C ASP A 130 -1.59 2.77 16.97
N ALA A 131 -2.01 3.87 17.58
CA ALA A 131 -2.67 4.97 16.87
C ALA A 131 -1.74 5.72 15.89
N THR A 132 -0.42 5.45 15.90
CA THR A 132 0.53 6.03 14.94
C THR A 132 0.60 5.25 13.62
N GLN A 133 0.06 4.03 13.62
CA GLN A 133 -0.08 3.17 12.43
C GLN A 133 -1.44 3.42 11.79
N SER A 134 -1.63 3.02 10.53
CA SER A 134 -2.90 3.17 9.82
C SER A 134 -4.07 2.65 10.68
N ALA A 135 -4.86 3.59 11.20
CA ALA A 135 -5.74 3.36 12.35
C ALA A 135 -6.91 2.41 12.04
N SER A 136 -7.29 2.28 10.76
CA SER A 136 -8.44 1.48 10.32
C SER A 136 -8.17 -0.01 10.21
N ASP A 137 -6.92 -0.44 10.02
CA ASP A 137 -6.64 -1.81 9.57
C ASP A 137 -6.14 -2.75 10.66
N GLN A 138 -5.79 -2.21 11.83
CA GLN A 138 -5.29 -2.97 12.96
C GLN A 138 -6.35 -3.83 13.64
N CYS A 139 -7.62 -3.43 13.59
CA CYS A 139 -8.68 -4.07 14.35
C CYS A 139 -9.49 -5.03 13.46
N ILE A 140 -9.64 -6.29 13.90
CA ILE A 140 -10.38 -7.33 13.15
C ILE A 140 -11.90 -7.08 13.14
N PRO A 141 -12.55 -6.69 14.27
CA PRO A 141 -13.99 -6.51 14.27
C PRO A 141 -14.42 -5.52 13.19
N THR A 142 -15.34 -5.94 12.31
CA THR A 142 -15.85 -5.06 11.25
C THR A 142 -16.44 -3.79 11.86
N ASN A 143 -16.17 -2.64 11.24
CA ASN A 143 -16.57 -1.32 11.76
C ASN A 143 -15.92 -0.94 13.11
N SER A 144 -14.76 -1.50 13.41
CA SER A 144 -13.86 -0.96 14.44
C SER A 144 -12.71 -0.20 13.82
N GLU A 145 -12.06 0.63 14.63
CA GLU A 145 -10.88 1.41 14.31
C GLU A 145 -10.04 1.59 15.58
N CYS A 146 -8.73 1.74 15.42
CA CYS A 146 -7.85 2.15 16.50
C CYS A 146 -8.09 3.62 16.79
N ARG A 147 -8.53 3.96 18.01
CA ARG A 147 -8.78 5.35 18.41
C ARG A 147 -8.11 5.67 19.73
N MET A 148 -7.60 6.90 19.84
CA MET A 148 -7.11 7.46 21.10
C MET A 148 -8.27 7.96 21.95
N ASP A 149 -8.53 7.27 23.06
CA ASP A 149 -9.46 7.71 24.12
C ASP A 149 -8.79 7.48 25.48
N GLY A 150 -7.83 8.36 25.81
CA GLY A 150 -6.85 8.18 26.90
C GLY A 150 -5.76 7.16 26.59
N THR A 151 -6.10 5.98 26.08
CA THR A 151 -5.17 4.96 25.56
C THR A 151 -5.63 4.50 24.18
N ALA A 152 -4.70 4.31 23.25
CA ALA A 152 -5.02 3.78 21.91
C ALA A 152 -5.63 2.39 22.03
N ARG A 153 -6.90 2.24 21.63
CA ARG A 153 -7.63 0.97 21.68
C ARG A 153 -8.49 0.73 20.45
N CYS A 154 -8.74 -0.54 20.15
CA CYS A 154 -9.70 -0.93 19.12
C CYS A 154 -11.13 -0.65 19.59
N LEU A 155 -11.74 0.40 19.05
CA LEU A 155 -13.10 0.84 19.38
C LEU A 155 -14.00 0.76 18.15
N CYS A 156 -15.31 0.64 18.37
CA CYS A 156 -16.25 0.74 17.26
C CYS A 156 -16.24 2.15 16.68
N LYS A 157 -16.27 2.27 15.34
CA LYS A 157 -16.43 3.54 14.60
C LYS A 157 -17.59 4.34 15.18
N THR A 158 -17.55 5.66 15.03
CA THR A 158 -18.46 6.62 15.72
C THR A 158 -19.95 6.35 15.50
N THR A 159 -20.33 5.78 14.35
CA THR A 159 -21.71 5.40 14.01
C THR A 159 -22.14 4.02 14.54
N TYR A 160 -21.23 3.32 15.22
CA TYR A 160 -21.43 1.98 15.77
C TYR A 160 -21.24 1.95 17.29
N TYR A 161 -21.82 0.94 17.93
CA TYR A 161 -21.65 0.64 19.36
C TYR A 161 -21.20 -0.81 19.55
N ALA A 162 -20.48 -1.07 20.63
CA ALA A 162 -20.02 -2.40 20.98
C ALA A 162 -21.16 -3.24 21.56
N PHE A 163 -21.43 -4.40 20.97
CA PHE A 163 -22.35 -5.40 21.50
C PHE A 163 -21.79 -6.80 21.31
N ARG A 164 -21.55 -7.51 22.42
CA ARG A 164 -20.96 -8.87 22.41
C ARG A 164 -19.70 -8.96 21.52
N ARG A 165 -18.78 -8.01 21.69
CA ARG A 165 -17.51 -7.90 20.94
C ARG A 165 -17.64 -7.61 19.43
N VAL A 166 -18.83 -7.24 18.95
CA VAL A 166 -19.07 -6.85 17.55
C VAL A 166 -19.60 -5.41 17.52
N CYS A 167 -19.22 -4.66 16.50
CA CYS A 167 -19.72 -3.31 16.28
C CYS A 167 -21.05 -3.34 15.52
N ARG A 168 -22.11 -2.83 16.15
CA ARG A 168 -23.46 -2.71 15.56
C ARG A 168 -23.82 -1.25 15.35
N ILE A 169 -24.61 -0.95 14.32
CA ILE A 169 -25.03 0.42 14.01
C ILE A 169 -25.79 1.01 15.21
N ARG A 170 -25.44 2.23 15.61
CA ARG A 170 -26.13 2.97 16.68
C ARG A 170 -27.59 3.21 16.34
N LYS A 171 -28.43 3.18 17.37
CA LYS A 171 -29.87 3.29 17.26
C LYS A 171 -30.29 4.75 17.07
N SER A 172 -31.20 4.96 16.12
CA SER A 172 -31.77 6.27 15.80
C SER A 172 -32.56 6.86 16.98
N PRO A 173 -32.82 8.18 16.96
CA PRO A 173 -33.72 8.80 17.93
C PRO A 173 -35.07 8.08 17.99
N ASN A 174 -35.64 7.97 19.18
CA ASN A 174 -36.89 7.27 19.50
C ASN A 174 -36.87 5.73 19.34
N ALA A 175 -35.77 5.13 18.90
CA ALA A 175 -35.64 3.67 18.87
C ALA A 175 -35.43 3.09 20.28
N SER A 176 -35.94 1.87 20.50
CA SER A 176 -35.77 1.17 21.77
C SER A 176 -34.30 0.86 22.04
N CYS A 177 -33.78 1.14 23.23
CA CYS A 177 -32.33 1.09 23.51
C CYS A 177 -31.97 0.48 24.86
N ARG A 178 -30.65 0.29 25.04
CA ARG A 178 -29.99 0.12 26.34
C ARG A 178 -28.85 1.13 26.45
N THR A 179 -28.13 1.12 27.57
CA THR A 179 -26.95 1.97 27.81
C THR A 179 -25.99 1.96 26.61
N ASN A 180 -25.60 3.15 26.14
CA ASN A 180 -24.62 3.39 25.07
C ASN A 180 -24.96 2.84 23.67
N GLN A 181 -26.24 2.55 23.36
CA GLN A 181 -26.65 2.07 22.04
C GLN A 181 -27.09 3.18 21.08
N CYS A 182 -27.37 4.37 21.59
CA CYS A 182 -27.92 5.49 20.81
C CYS A 182 -26.85 6.17 19.96
N VAL A 183 -27.28 6.93 18.95
CA VAL A 183 -26.41 7.78 18.13
C VAL A 183 -25.66 8.82 18.97
N ILE A 184 -24.63 9.45 18.38
CA ILE A 184 -23.87 10.51 19.05
C ILE A 184 -24.83 11.64 19.44
N HIS A 185 -24.62 12.23 20.61
CA HIS A 185 -25.50 13.24 21.21
C HIS A 185 -26.92 12.73 21.51
N ALA A 186 -27.05 11.43 21.81
CA ALA A 186 -28.27 10.84 22.33
C ALA A 186 -27.99 9.90 23.50
N LYS A 187 -28.90 9.89 24.47
CA LYS A 187 -28.88 9.02 25.64
C LYS A 187 -30.12 8.12 25.65
N CYS A 188 -29.99 6.96 26.26
CA CYS A 188 -31.11 6.05 26.43
C CYS A 188 -31.90 6.46 27.67
N THR A 189 -33.12 6.95 27.48
CA THR A 189 -34.01 7.43 28.55
C THR A 189 -35.36 6.72 28.43
N ASN A 190 -35.81 6.05 29.49
CA ASN A 190 -37.04 5.25 29.50
C ASN A 190 -37.12 4.28 28.30
N ASP A 191 -36.04 3.49 28.12
CA ASP A 191 -35.87 2.52 27.03
C ASP A 191 -35.93 3.11 25.61
N SER A 192 -35.87 4.43 25.43
CA SER A 192 -35.89 5.10 24.12
C SER A 192 -34.69 6.04 23.96
N CYS A 193 -34.08 6.06 22.78
CA CYS A 193 -33.03 7.03 22.48
C CYS A 193 -33.62 8.45 22.42
N LYS A 194 -33.07 9.37 23.20
CA LYS A 194 -33.44 10.79 23.21
C LYS A 194 -32.19 11.62 22.98
N CYS A 195 -32.27 12.61 22.08
CA CYS A 195 -31.17 13.53 21.84
C CYS A 195 -30.88 14.35 23.12
N ASP A 196 -29.61 14.76 23.28
CA ASP A 196 -29.21 15.70 24.34
C ASP A 196 -29.92 17.06 24.16
N ALA A 197 -29.93 17.89 25.21
CA ALA A 197 -30.78 19.10 25.29
C ALA A 197 -30.60 20.10 24.12
N ASP A 198 -29.41 20.17 23.52
CA ASP A 198 -29.08 21.08 22.41
C ASP A 198 -29.22 20.44 21.02
N TYR A 199 -29.70 19.20 20.96
CA TYR A 199 -29.76 18.43 19.72
C TYR A 199 -31.18 17.97 19.40
N GLU A 200 -31.54 18.04 18.12
CA GLU A 200 -32.83 17.59 17.62
C GLU A 200 -32.65 16.48 16.58
N ALA A 201 -33.63 15.58 16.51
CA ALA A 201 -33.66 14.55 15.47
C ALA A 201 -34.02 15.21 14.13
N THR A 202 -33.12 15.17 13.16
CA THR A 202 -33.37 15.78 11.84
C THR A 202 -34.01 14.76 10.90
N PRO A 203 -35.26 14.98 10.44
CA PRO A 203 -35.90 14.05 9.51
C PRO A 203 -35.38 14.16 8.07
N ILE A 204 -34.65 15.24 7.73
CA ILE A 204 -34.42 15.65 6.32
C ILE A 204 -33.07 15.18 5.77
N ILE A 205 -32.02 15.09 6.59
CA ILE A 205 -30.63 14.88 6.11
C ILE A 205 -30.12 13.47 6.42
N SER A 206 -30.52 12.89 7.55
CA SER A 206 -30.48 11.44 7.79
C SER A 206 -31.26 11.16 9.09
N PRO A 207 -32.32 10.33 9.09
CA PRO A 207 -33.12 10.03 10.28
C PRO A 207 -32.34 9.26 11.36
N THR A 208 -31.03 9.07 11.18
CA THR A 208 -30.14 8.30 12.03
C THR A 208 -29.22 9.18 12.89
N MET A 209 -29.42 10.49 12.98
CA MET A 209 -28.53 11.37 13.76
C MET A 209 -29.28 12.45 14.55
N CYS A 210 -28.69 12.85 15.68
CA CYS A 210 -29.07 14.06 16.41
C CYS A 210 -28.18 15.20 15.91
N SER A 211 -28.77 16.28 15.41
CA SER A 211 -28.03 17.44 14.89
C SER A 211 -28.19 18.62 15.84
N TYR A 212 -27.15 19.44 15.96
CA TYR A 212 -27.17 20.62 16.82
C TYR A 212 -28.28 21.57 16.35
N SER A 213 -29.24 21.83 17.23
CA SER A 213 -30.28 22.84 17.01
C SER A 213 -29.62 24.17 17.31
N SER A 214 -29.12 24.87 16.28
CA SER A 214 -28.31 26.09 16.45
C SER A 214 -29.06 27.27 17.06
N GLY A 215 -30.25 27.08 17.65
CA GLY A 215 -31.11 28.14 18.17
C GLY A 215 -31.59 29.11 17.09
N VAL A 216 -31.08 28.97 15.86
CA VAL A 216 -31.65 29.55 14.66
C VAL A 216 -32.90 28.74 14.38
N LYS A 217 -33.95 29.04 15.14
CA LYS A 217 -35.29 29.02 14.59
C LYS A 217 -35.15 29.84 13.31
N PHE A 218 -35.00 29.16 12.18
CA PHE A 218 -35.42 29.73 10.92
C PHE A 218 -36.91 29.98 11.14
N ALA A 219 -37.23 31.15 11.70
CA ALA A 219 -38.49 31.79 11.44
C ALA A 219 -38.61 31.66 9.94
N ALA A 220 -39.61 30.90 9.50
CA ALA A 220 -39.95 30.77 8.11
C ALA A 220 -40.12 32.19 7.61
N LEU A 221 -39.04 32.75 7.05
CA LEU A 221 -39.10 34.02 6.39
C LEU A 221 -40.04 33.73 5.22
N PRO A 222 -41.17 34.45 5.14
CA PRO A 222 -42.13 34.20 4.08
C PRO A 222 -41.37 34.25 2.76
N TYR A 223 -41.72 33.29 1.90
CA TYR A 223 -41.20 32.97 0.59
C TYR A 223 -41.23 34.14 -0.44
N MET A 224 -41.23 35.40 0.01
CA MET A 224 -41.44 36.59 -0.83
C MET A 224 -40.15 37.33 -1.22
N TYR A 225 -38.96 36.98 -0.70
CA TYR A 225 -37.73 37.74 -1.00
C TYR A 225 -36.62 36.98 -1.76
N VAL A 226 -36.83 35.72 -2.15
CA VAL A 226 -35.83 34.96 -2.94
C VAL A 226 -35.97 35.20 -4.46
N VAL A 227 -37.14 35.69 -4.90
CA VAL A 227 -37.41 35.96 -6.33
C VAL A 227 -36.57 37.13 -6.91
N PRO A 228 -36.32 38.27 -6.23
CA PRO A 228 -35.59 39.38 -6.85
C PRO A 228 -34.07 39.15 -6.96
N PHE A 229 -33.47 38.23 -6.19
CA PHE A 229 -32.02 37.95 -6.28
C PHE A 229 -31.67 37.06 -7.48
N LEU A 230 -32.52 36.08 -7.82
CA LEU A 230 -32.31 35.23 -9.00
C LEU A 230 -32.57 35.98 -10.32
N VAL A 231 -33.52 36.92 -10.33
CA VAL A 231 -33.77 37.77 -11.51
C VAL A 231 -32.59 38.73 -11.74
N SER A 232 -32.02 39.32 -10.68
CA SER A 232 -30.86 40.21 -10.80
C SER A 232 -29.60 39.49 -11.33
N MET A 233 -29.36 38.23 -10.94
CA MET A 233 -28.23 37.46 -11.49
C MET A 233 -28.42 37.05 -12.95
N LEU A 234 -29.66 36.76 -13.39
CA LEU A 234 -29.93 36.45 -14.79
C LEU A 234 -29.73 37.67 -15.72
N PHE A 235 -30.00 38.89 -15.25
CA PHE A 235 -29.69 40.10 -16.01
C PHE A 235 -28.18 40.34 -16.17
N PHE A 236 -27.38 40.11 -15.13
CA PHE A 236 -25.91 40.24 -15.22
C PHE A 236 -25.29 39.25 -16.21
N PHE A 237 -25.78 38.01 -16.26
CA PHE A 237 -25.27 37.02 -17.23
C PHE A 237 -25.67 37.34 -18.68
N ALA A 238 -26.83 37.97 -18.91
CA ALA A 238 -27.27 38.37 -20.24
C ALA A 238 -26.46 39.54 -20.82
N GLU A 239 -26.09 40.53 -20.00
CA GLU A 239 -25.22 41.64 -20.46
C GLU A 239 -23.77 41.18 -20.72
N CYS A 240 -23.25 40.23 -19.93
CA CYS A 240 -21.92 39.67 -20.17
C CYS A 240 -21.81 38.89 -21.50
N LEU A 241 -22.88 38.23 -21.94
CA LEU A 241 -22.93 37.47 -23.20
C LEU A 241 -23.00 38.38 -24.45
N LEU A 242 -23.48 39.62 -24.31
CA LEU A 242 -23.55 40.60 -25.40
C LEU A 242 -22.22 41.32 -25.67
N MET A 243 -21.31 41.37 -24.68
CA MET A 243 -19.97 41.95 -24.83
C MET A 243 -18.94 40.99 -25.45
N LEU A 244 -19.31 39.72 -25.68
CA LEU A 244 -18.44 38.67 -26.23
C LEU A 244 -18.69 38.39 -27.72
N LYS A 245 -19.39 39.28 -28.43
CA LYS A 245 -19.72 39.15 -29.85
C LYS A 245 -19.20 40.30 -30.68
#